data_AF-A0AAW5AL51-F1
#
_entry.id   AF-A0AAW5AL51-F1
#
_cell.length_a   1.000
_cell.length_b   1.000
_cell.length_c   1.000
_cell.angle_alpha   90.00
_cell.angle_beta   90.00
_cell.angle_gamma   90.00
#
_symmetry.space_group_name_H-M   'P 1'
#
loop_
_entity.id
_entity.type
_entity.pdbx_description
1 polymer ?
#
loop_
_entity_poly.entity_id
_entity_poly.type
_entity_poly.pdbx_seq_one_letter_code
_entity_poly.pdbx_strand_id
1 'polypeptide(L)'
;MFKKLFQSIFSNHSYKIKFIYNKGVRELARNNISYAINIFESISDKHESAAFNLGLIYLDGAGKFVPNYKLSRKYFQLADNLGHPRAKPTALIIGLDKDPKFTLQDYAMLLPFAVNQYVLGGQLGNLAYLIAYDIIHHILKTSTNEIYGLSRFLDYEIYCIRNFANQEVTDFYHTSSLTDYELVYQDDWENGETAALSDYLNEKMTPTIIALSHGKLKLFEMGTLRLAAVNTVYKYYYE
;
A
#
# COMPACT_ATOMS: atom_id res chain seq x y z
N MET A 1 -0.53 12.23 -6.60
CA MET A 1 -0.57 10.76 -6.76
C MET A 1 -1.13 10.27 -8.09
N PHE A 2 -2.28 10.72 -8.62
CA PHE A 2 -2.93 10.01 -9.75
C PHE A 2 -2.76 10.60 -11.18
N LYS A 3 -2.02 11.70 -11.40
CA LYS A 3 -2.04 12.44 -12.68
C LYS A 3 -1.49 11.71 -13.93
N LYS A 4 -0.81 10.57 -13.79
CA LYS A 4 -0.13 9.87 -14.91
C LYS A 4 -0.80 8.58 -15.41
N LEU A 5 -1.94 8.18 -14.85
CA LEU A 5 -2.47 6.82 -15.07
C LEU A 5 -3.50 6.66 -16.20
N PHE A 6 -3.94 7.73 -16.86
CA PHE A 6 -5.16 7.64 -17.67
C PHE A 6 -4.94 8.19 -19.08
N GLN A 7 -4.59 7.30 -20.01
CA GLN A 7 -4.82 7.57 -21.42
C GLN A 7 -6.21 7.07 -21.78
N SER A 8 -6.97 7.87 -22.53
CA SER A 8 -8.18 7.40 -23.19
C SER A 8 -7.79 6.34 -24.22
N ILE A 9 -8.16 5.08 -24.00
CA ILE A 9 -7.85 4.00 -24.94
C ILE A 9 -9.02 3.86 -25.92
N PHE A 10 -8.71 3.85 -27.21
CA PHE A 10 -9.59 3.38 -28.28
C PHE A 10 -9.89 1.89 -28.04
N SER A 11 -10.94 1.60 -27.28
CA SER A 11 -11.41 0.24 -27.02
C SER A 11 -12.55 -0.14 -27.97
N ASN A 12 -12.82 -1.44 -28.12
CA ASN A 12 -14.01 -1.93 -28.85
C ASN A 12 -15.31 -1.78 -28.03
N HIS A 13 -15.25 -1.15 -26.85
CA HIS A 13 -16.39 -0.95 -25.97
C HIS A 13 -17.45 -0.04 -26.58
N SER A 14 -18.71 -0.27 -26.19
CA SER A 14 -19.83 0.57 -26.60
C SER A 14 -19.63 2.02 -26.17
N TYR A 15 -20.25 2.95 -26.91
CA TYR A 15 -20.20 4.38 -26.58
C TYR A 15 -20.63 4.65 -25.13
N LYS A 16 -21.65 3.96 -24.64
CA LYS A 16 -22.15 4.09 -23.26
C LYS A 16 -21.07 3.75 -22.22
N ILE A 17 -20.36 2.62 -22.40
CA ILE A 17 -19.32 2.20 -21.46
C ILE A 17 -18.15 3.19 -21.48
N LYS A 18 -17.71 3.61 -22.68
CA LYS A 18 -16.65 4.62 -22.84
C LYS A 18 -16.99 5.93 -22.15
N PHE A 19 -18.25 6.39 -22.28
CA PHE A 19 -18.73 7.60 -21.63
C PHE A 19 -18.65 7.49 -20.09
N ILE A 20 -19.10 6.37 -19.52
CA ILE A 20 -19.06 6.13 -18.07
C ILE A 20 -17.61 6.05 -17.58
N TYR A 21 -16.75 5.30 -18.26
CA TYR A 21 -15.32 5.22 -17.92
C TYR A 21 -14.66 6.59 -17.91
N ASN A 22 -14.85 7.39 -18.97
CA ASN A 22 -14.30 8.74 -19.07
C ASN A 22 -14.84 9.67 -17.97
N LYS A 23 -16.08 9.47 -17.51
CA LYS A 23 -16.61 10.18 -16.33
C LYS A 23 -15.82 9.80 -15.08
N GLY A 24 -15.57 8.52 -14.84
CA GLY A 24 -14.77 8.05 -13.70
C GLY A 24 -13.35 8.60 -13.70
N VAL A 25 -12.69 8.60 -14.87
CA VAL A 25 -11.35 9.20 -15.04
C VAL A 25 -11.36 10.70 -14.70
N ARG A 26 -12.39 11.45 -15.09
CA ARG A 26 -12.52 12.88 -14.76
C ARG A 26 -12.73 13.11 -13.26
N GLU A 27 -13.56 12.31 -12.60
CA GLU A 27 -13.74 12.40 -11.14
C GLU A 27 -12.43 12.10 -10.41
N LEU A 28 -11.70 11.08 -10.84
CA LEU A 28 -10.39 10.75 -10.28
C LEU A 28 -9.38 11.89 -10.48
N ALA A 29 -9.35 12.52 -11.65
CA ALA A 29 -8.50 13.67 -11.93
C ALA A 29 -8.83 14.90 -11.07
N ARG A 30 -10.10 15.03 -10.63
CA ARG A 30 -10.58 16.05 -9.69
C ARG A 30 -10.39 15.68 -8.22
N ASN A 31 -9.75 14.54 -7.94
CA ASN A 31 -9.59 13.98 -6.59
C ASN A 31 -10.92 13.60 -5.91
N ASN A 32 -12.00 13.41 -6.69
CA ASN A 32 -13.29 12.92 -6.22
C ASN A 32 -13.28 11.38 -6.17
N ILE A 33 -12.41 10.84 -5.32
CA ILE A 33 -12.06 9.40 -5.30
C ILE A 33 -13.28 8.51 -5.10
N SER A 34 -14.14 8.78 -4.10
CA SER A 34 -15.31 7.94 -3.82
C SER A 34 -16.28 7.90 -5.01
N TYR A 35 -16.46 9.02 -5.70
CA TYR A 35 -17.27 9.07 -6.93
C TYR A 35 -16.61 8.29 -8.07
N ALA A 36 -15.30 8.39 -8.23
CA ALA A 36 -14.56 7.63 -9.23
C ALA A 36 -14.69 6.12 -8.98
N ILE A 37 -14.57 5.68 -7.72
CA ILE A 37 -14.78 4.27 -7.31
C ILE A 37 -16.17 3.82 -7.72
N ASN A 38 -17.23 4.52 -7.29
CA ASN A 38 -18.62 4.17 -7.63
C ASN A 38 -18.85 4.05 -9.15
N ILE A 39 -18.25 4.97 -9.92
CA ILE A 39 -18.35 4.95 -11.38
C ILE A 39 -17.62 3.74 -11.96
N PHE A 40 -16.37 3.48 -11.56
CA PHE A 40 -15.62 2.35 -12.08
C PHE A 40 -16.26 1.02 -11.68
N GLU A 41 -16.78 0.89 -10.46
CA GLU A 41 -17.47 -0.31 -10.00
C GLU A 41 -18.65 -0.66 -10.90
N SER A 42 -19.43 0.35 -11.31
CA SER A 42 -20.61 0.17 -12.17
C SER A 42 -20.35 -0.43 -13.56
N ILE A 43 -19.09 -0.45 -14.01
CA ILE A 43 -18.67 -0.99 -15.31
C ILE A 43 -17.48 -1.95 -15.21
N SER A 44 -17.03 -2.28 -14.00
CA SER A 44 -15.80 -3.05 -13.76
C SER A 44 -15.89 -4.49 -14.27
N ASP A 45 -17.10 -5.04 -14.35
CA ASP A 45 -17.41 -6.37 -14.91
C ASP A 45 -17.28 -6.43 -16.44
N LYS A 46 -17.23 -5.27 -17.12
CA LYS A 46 -17.29 -5.16 -18.59
C LYS A 46 -16.17 -4.33 -19.19
N HIS A 47 -15.40 -3.62 -18.37
CA HIS A 47 -14.34 -2.72 -18.83
C HIS A 47 -13.05 -2.99 -18.06
N GLU A 48 -12.10 -3.62 -18.73
CA GLU A 48 -10.82 -4.08 -18.20
C GLU A 48 -10.01 -2.95 -17.56
N SER A 49 -10.04 -1.74 -18.14
CA SER A 49 -9.35 -0.58 -17.55
C SER A 49 -10.06 0.00 -16.33
N ALA A 50 -11.38 -0.20 -16.19
CA ALA A 50 -12.11 0.26 -15.02
C ALA A 50 -11.79 -0.64 -13.81
N ALA A 51 -11.80 -1.95 -14.02
CA ALA A 51 -11.30 -2.93 -13.05
C ALA A 51 -9.83 -2.65 -12.70
N PHE A 52 -8.97 -2.41 -13.69
CA PHE A 52 -7.57 -2.10 -13.43
C PHE A 52 -7.37 -0.83 -12.58
N ASN A 53 -8.14 0.23 -12.84
CA ASN A 53 -8.09 1.46 -12.06
C ASN A 53 -8.55 1.26 -10.62
N LEU A 54 -9.58 0.43 -10.38
CA LEU A 54 -9.96 0.04 -9.02
C LEU A 54 -8.83 -0.73 -8.33
N GLY A 55 -8.18 -1.66 -9.04
CA GLY A 55 -7.02 -2.39 -8.53
C GLY A 55 -5.91 -1.46 -8.05
N LEU A 56 -5.58 -0.43 -8.84
CA LEU A 56 -4.60 0.60 -8.48
C LEU A 56 -5.05 1.50 -7.32
N ILE A 57 -6.30 1.93 -7.32
CA ILE A 57 -6.89 2.74 -6.23
C ILE A 57 -6.74 2.02 -4.89
N TYR A 58 -7.06 0.73 -4.84
CA TYR A 58 -6.95 -0.05 -3.62
C TYR A 58 -5.51 -0.51 -3.33
N LEU A 59 -4.63 -0.59 -4.34
CA LEU A 59 -3.22 -0.92 -4.15
C LEU A 59 -2.50 0.19 -3.37
N ASP A 60 -2.57 1.42 -3.88
CA ASP A 60 -1.85 2.55 -3.29
C ASP A 60 -2.59 3.16 -2.09
N GLY A 61 -3.90 2.89 -2.01
CA GLY A 61 -4.79 3.74 -1.24
C GLY A 61 -5.12 5.01 -2.02
N ALA A 62 -6.36 5.46 -1.96
CA ALA A 62 -6.78 6.68 -2.64
C ALA A 62 -7.49 7.61 -1.66
N GLY A 63 -7.43 8.93 -1.87
CA GLY A 63 -8.23 9.87 -1.08
C GLY A 63 -7.93 9.84 0.43
N LYS A 64 -6.70 9.46 0.81
CA LYS A 64 -6.21 9.22 2.18
C LYS A 64 -6.56 7.86 2.79
N PHE A 65 -7.17 6.92 2.06
CA PHE A 65 -7.35 5.55 2.56
C PHE A 65 -6.05 4.76 2.52
N VAL A 66 -5.79 3.93 3.53
CA VAL A 66 -4.71 2.92 3.49
C VAL A 66 -4.92 1.87 2.41
N PRO A 67 -3.84 1.23 1.89
CA PRO A 67 -3.94 0.10 0.97
C PRO A 67 -4.92 -1.00 1.43
N ASN A 68 -5.69 -1.54 0.48
CA ASN A 68 -6.54 -2.71 0.65
C ASN A 68 -6.17 -3.79 -0.38
N TYR A 69 -5.21 -4.63 -0.02
CA TYR A 69 -4.68 -5.64 -0.94
C TYR A 69 -5.71 -6.70 -1.34
N LYS A 70 -6.67 -7.05 -0.48
CA LYS A 70 -7.75 -8.00 -0.83
C LYS A 70 -8.62 -7.47 -1.96
N LEU A 71 -9.05 -6.20 -1.87
CA LEU A 71 -9.80 -5.55 -2.95
C LEU A 71 -8.91 -5.32 -4.18
N SER A 72 -7.67 -4.89 -3.98
CA SER A 72 -6.72 -4.70 -5.08
C SER A 72 -6.55 -5.97 -5.91
N ARG A 73 -6.33 -7.13 -5.26
CA ARG A 73 -6.30 -8.45 -5.90
C ARG A 73 -7.57 -8.76 -6.67
N LYS A 74 -8.73 -8.63 -6.03
CA LYS A 74 -10.03 -8.87 -6.66
C LYS A 74 -10.16 -8.10 -7.98
N TYR A 75 -9.82 -6.82 -7.97
CA TYR A 75 -9.96 -5.97 -9.16
C TYR A 75 -8.87 -6.19 -10.20
N PHE A 76 -7.64 -6.51 -9.81
CA PHE A 76 -6.63 -6.93 -10.78
C PHE A 76 -6.95 -8.27 -11.42
N GLN A 77 -7.48 -9.23 -10.66
CA GLN A 77 -7.93 -10.51 -11.21
C GLN A 77 -9.09 -10.32 -12.20
N LEU A 78 -10.04 -9.44 -11.86
CA LEU A 78 -11.11 -9.06 -12.79
C LEU A 78 -10.57 -8.39 -14.06
N ALA A 79 -9.63 -7.44 -13.91
CA ALA A 79 -8.98 -6.78 -15.04
C ALA A 79 -8.23 -7.78 -15.93
N ASP A 80 -7.54 -8.75 -15.33
CA ASP A 80 -6.82 -9.81 -16.03
C ASP A 80 -7.77 -10.72 -16.82
N ASN A 81 -8.88 -11.16 -16.19
CA ASN A 81 -9.90 -11.98 -16.83
C ASN A 81 -10.56 -11.27 -18.03
N LEU A 82 -10.64 -9.94 -17.98
CA LEU A 82 -11.12 -9.09 -19.08
C LEU A 82 -10.02 -8.75 -20.11
N GLY A 83 -8.79 -9.23 -19.91
CA GLY A 83 -7.68 -9.06 -20.86
C GLY A 83 -6.86 -7.78 -20.69
N HIS A 84 -6.88 -7.12 -19.53
CA HIS A 84 -6.06 -5.93 -19.30
C HIS A 84 -4.56 -6.31 -19.28
N PRO A 85 -3.74 -5.81 -20.22
CA PRO A 85 -2.36 -6.29 -20.41
C PRO A 85 -1.43 -5.95 -19.23
N ARG A 86 -1.80 -4.97 -18.40
CA ARG A 86 -1.01 -4.55 -17.23
C ARG A 86 -1.45 -5.17 -15.91
N ALA A 87 -2.53 -5.96 -15.88
CA ALA A 87 -3.06 -6.50 -14.62
C ALA A 87 -2.05 -7.43 -13.92
N LYS A 88 -1.66 -8.54 -14.56
CA LYS A 88 -0.61 -9.46 -14.09
C LYS A 88 0.69 -8.77 -13.65
N PRO A 89 1.37 -7.97 -14.51
CA PRO A 89 2.64 -7.38 -14.12
C PRO A 89 2.52 -6.35 -13.00
N THR A 90 1.39 -5.64 -12.89
CA THR A 90 1.18 -4.68 -11.79
C THR A 90 0.94 -5.40 -10.46
N ALA A 91 0.22 -6.52 -10.48
CA ALA A 91 -0.08 -7.33 -9.31
C ALA A 91 1.05 -8.29 -8.91
N LEU A 92 2.23 -8.24 -9.56
CA LEU A 92 3.33 -9.18 -9.30
C LEU A 92 3.73 -9.22 -7.80
N ILE A 93 3.81 -8.05 -7.16
CA ILE A 93 4.25 -7.92 -5.76
C ILE A 93 3.18 -8.37 -4.77
N ILE A 94 1.91 -8.10 -5.08
CA ILE A 94 0.81 -8.47 -4.18
C ILE A 94 0.22 -9.83 -4.53
N GLY A 95 0.59 -10.44 -5.65
CA GLY A 95 -0.07 -11.62 -6.23
C GLY A 95 -1.46 -11.31 -6.79
N LEU A 96 -1.93 -12.07 -7.79
CA LEU A 96 -3.31 -11.96 -8.28
C LEU A 96 -4.31 -12.72 -7.41
N ASP A 97 -3.98 -13.96 -7.04
CA ASP A 97 -4.93 -14.87 -6.39
C ASP A 97 -4.72 -14.94 -4.86
N LYS A 98 -3.45 -14.92 -4.44
CA LYS A 98 -3.03 -15.11 -3.04
C LYS A 98 -1.71 -14.40 -2.78
N ASP A 99 -1.34 -14.34 -1.51
CA ASP A 99 -0.03 -13.85 -1.11
C ASP A 99 1.08 -14.61 -1.88
N PRO A 100 1.97 -13.91 -2.58
CA PRO A 100 3.12 -14.53 -3.20
C PRO A 100 4.06 -15.05 -2.11
N LYS A 101 4.84 -16.07 -2.44
CA LYS A 101 5.95 -16.54 -1.61
C LYS A 101 7.24 -16.12 -2.29
N PHE A 102 7.86 -15.07 -1.77
CA PHE A 102 9.14 -14.61 -2.25
C PHE A 102 10.27 -15.39 -1.61
N THR A 103 11.25 -15.78 -2.43
CA THR A 103 12.60 -16.06 -1.95
C THR A 103 13.30 -14.74 -1.61
N LEU A 104 14.43 -14.81 -0.90
CA LEU A 104 15.29 -13.64 -0.68
C LEU A 104 15.75 -13.01 -2.00
N GLN A 105 15.96 -13.82 -3.04
CA GLN A 105 16.32 -13.35 -4.37
C GLN A 105 15.18 -12.59 -5.03
N ASP A 106 13.94 -13.10 -4.96
CA ASP A 106 12.76 -12.40 -5.48
C ASP A 106 12.58 -11.05 -4.78
N TYR A 107 12.69 -11.04 -3.44
CA TYR A 107 12.59 -9.82 -2.66
C TYR A 107 13.63 -8.77 -3.08
N ALA A 108 14.90 -9.19 -3.24
CA ALA A 108 15.98 -8.32 -3.66
C ALA A 108 15.78 -7.74 -5.08
N MET A 109 15.10 -8.47 -5.98
CA MET A 109 14.75 -7.96 -7.31
C MET A 109 13.54 -7.02 -7.29
N LEU A 110 12.54 -7.30 -6.45
CA LEU A 110 11.29 -6.55 -6.41
C LEU A 110 11.40 -5.22 -5.65
N LEU A 111 12.26 -5.15 -4.63
CA LEU A 111 12.41 -3.96 -3.79
C LEU A 111 12.84 -2.71 -4.61
N PRO A 112 13.90 -2.75 -5.45
CA PRO A 112 14.27 -1.61 -6.30
C PRO A 112 13.14 -1.16 -7.24
N PHE A 113 12.37 -2.12 -7.77
CA PHE A 113 11.22 -1.84 -8.62
C PHE A 113 10.12 -1.09 -7.86
N ALA A 114 9.75 -1.55 -6.66
CA ALA A 114 8.76 -0.89 -5.82
C ALA A 114 9.21 0.51 -5.37
N VAL A 115 10.49 0.68 -5.03
CA VAL A 115 11.07 2.01 -4.73
C VAL A 115 10.96 2.93 -5.95
N ASN A 116 11.25 2.43 -7.15
CA ASN A 116 11.13 3.23 -8.37
C ASN A 116 9.67 3.67 -8.64
N GLN A 117 8.70 2.76 -8.44
CA GLN A 117 7.26 3.07 -8.55
C GLN A 117 6.83 4.15 -7.56
N TYR A 118 7.33 4.08 -6.32
CA TYR A 118 7.06 5.10 -5.30
C TYR A 118 7.66 6.45 -5.69
N VAL A 119 8.94 6.48 -6.09
CA VAL A 119 9.66 7.72 -6.45
C VAL A 119 9.09 8.41 -7.69
N LEU A 120 8.81 7.67 -8.77
CA LEU A 120 8.39 8.26 -10.05
C LEU A 120 6.88 8.42 -10.19
N GLY A 121 6.13 7.50 -9.58
CA GLY A 121 4.68 7.40 -9.70
C GLY A 121 3.93 7.88 -8.46
N GLY A 122 4.58 8.03 -7.32
CA GLY A 122 3.91 8.21 -6.03
C GLY A 122 3.10 6.97 -5.63
N GLN A 123 3.46 5.78 -6.14
CA GLN A 123 2.74 4.54 -5.87
C GLN A 123 3.37 3.82 -4.67
N LEU A 124 2.82 4.01 -3.48
CA LEU A 124 3.40 3.47 -2.25
C LEU A 124 2.99 2.01 -2.00
N GLY A 125 1.89 1.54 -2.61
CA GLY A 125 1.21 0.30 -2.22
C GLY A 125 2.09 -0.94 -2.30
N ASN A 126 2.83 -1.09 -3.40
CA ASN A 126 3.76 -2.21 -3.58
C ASN A 126 4.95 -2.15 -2.61
N LEU A 127 5.48 -0.95 -2.33
CA LEU A 127 6.60 -0.79 -1.42
C LEU A 127 6.17 -1.07 0.03
N ALA A 128 5.00 -0.56 0.44
CA ALA A 128 4.40 -0.86 1.74
C ALA A 128 4.17 -2.37 1.92
N TYR A 129 3.68 -3.04 0.87
CA TYR A 129 3.47 -4.50 0.89
C TYR A 129 4.78 -5.25 1.09
N LEU A 130 5.86 -4.89 0.37
CA LEU A 130 7.15 -5.55 0.54
C LEU A 130 7.76 -5.33 1.92
N ILE A 131 7.67 -4.12 2.47
CA ILE A 131 8.12 -3.84 3.84
C ILE A 131 7.35 -4.71 4.84
N ALA A 132 6.03 -4.76 4.72
CA ALA A 132 5.20 -5.60 5.57
C ALA A 132 5.51 -7.09 5.40
N TYR A 133 5.70 -7.54 4.15
CA TYR A 133 6.06 -8.93 3.85
C TYR A 133 7.37 -9.33 4.53
N ASP A 134 8.38 -8.48 4.48
CA ASP A 134 9.69 -8.72 5.10
C ASP A 134 9.56 -8.81 6.64
N ILE A 135 8.83 -7.88 7.26
CA ILE A 135 8.52 -7.92 8.70
C ILE A 135 7.82 -9.22 9.07
N ILE A 136 6.77 -9.60 8.34
CA ILE A 136 5.96 -10.79 8.64
C ILE A 136 6.77 -12.06 8.44
N HIS A 137 7.32 -12.26 7.24
CA HIS A 137 7.82 -13.57 6.80
C HIS A 137 9.29 -13.81 7.10
N HIS A 138 10.11 -12.76 7.16
CA HIS A 138 11.55 -12.92 7.41
C HIS A 138 11.97 -12.57 8.84
N ILE A 139 11.14 -11.83 9.59
CA ILE A 139 11.46 -11.42 10.97
C ILE A 139 10.50 -12.03 11.99
N LEU A 140 9.19 -11.78 11.89
CA LEU A 140 8.23 -12.21 12.90
C LEU A 140 8.06 -13.73 12.92
N LYS A 141 7.76 -14.35 11.78
CA LYS A 141 7.54 -15.81 11.67
C LYS A 141 8.78 -16.66 11.92
N THR A 142 9.96 -16.06 11.89
CA THR A 142 11.24 -16.73 12.18
C THR A 142 11.70 -16.47 13.62
N SER A 143 11.02 -15.59 14.35
CA SER A 143 11.32 -15.24 15.74
C SER A 143 10.79 -16.30 16.72
N THR A 144 11.52 -16.50 17.81
CA THR A 144 11.06 -17.34 18.94
C THR A 144 9.92 -16.70 19.74
N ASN A 145 9.71 -15.38 19.59
CA ASN A 145 8.72 -14.59 20.31
C ASN A 145 7.86 -13.74 19.35
N GLU A 146 7.30 -14.35 18.32
CA GLU A 146 6.52 -13.70 17.25
C GLU A 146 5.47 -12.72 17.78
N ILE A 147 4.59 -13.16 18.69
CA ILE A 147 3.48 -12.34 19.22
C ILE A 147 3.98 -11.18 20.07
N TYR A 148 5.00 -11.40 20.90
CA TYR A 148 5.60 -10.33 21.70
C TYR A 148 6.27 -9.28 20.81
N GLY A 149 7.04 -9.72 19.80
CA GLY A 149 7.65 -8.83 18.81
C GLY A 149 6.63 -8.02 18.02
N LEU A 150 5.54 -8.68 17.58
CA LEU A 150 4.41 -8.02 16.90
C LEU A 150 3.75 -6.97 17.81
N SER A 151 3.46 -7.32 19.06
CA SER A 151 2.81 -6.42 20.01
C SER A 151 3.69 -5.20 20.27
N ARG A 152 4.97 -5.38 20.63
CA ARG A 152 5.92 -4.28 20.82
C ARG A 152 6.03 -3.37 19.60
N PHE A 153 6.08 -3.97 18.41
CA PHE A 153 6.15 -3.24 17.14
C PHE A 153 4.91 -2.37 16.91
N LEU A 154 3.72 -2.95 16.97
CA LEU A 154 2.48 -2.19 16.75
C LEU A 154 2.28 -1.11 17.79
N ASP A 155 2.56 -1.42 19.06
CA ASP A 155 2.45 -0.50 20.19
C ASP A 155 3.33 0.75 19.98
N TYR A 156 4.62 0.54 19.69
CA TYR A 156 5.57 1.63 19.47
C TYR A 156 5.23 2.47 18.24
N GLU A 157 4.86 1.84 17.11
CA GLU A 157 4.51 2.56 15.89
C GLU A 157 3.27 3.44 16.10
N ILE A 158 2.26 2.92 16.80
CA ILE A 158 1.02 3.65 17.08
C ILE A 158 1.26 4.74 18.12
N TYR A 159 2.06 4.49 19.14
CA TYR A 159 2.52 5.54 20.07
C TYR A 159 3.22 6.67 19.31
N CYS A 160 4.16 6.34 18.41
CA CYS A 160 4.85 7.33 17.59
C CYS A 160 3.90 8.14 16.71
N ILE A 161 2.93 7.47 16.07
CA ILE A 161 1.94 8.13 15.23
C ILE A 161 1.08 9.09 16.05
N ARG A 162 0.56 8.66 17.21
CA ARG A 162 -0.34 9.47 18.04
C ARG A 162 0.34 10.71 18.63
N ASN A 163 1.64 10.66 18.89
CA ASN A 163 2.36 11.73 19.58
C ASN A 163 3.20 12.62 18.64
N PHE A 164 3.69 12.10 17.51
CA PHE A 164 4.70 12.78 16.70
C PHE A 164 4.38 12.84 15.20
N ALA A 165 3.27 12.28 14.74
CA ALA A 165 2.90 12.35 13.33
C ALA A 165 2.64 13.79 12.87
N ASN A 166 3.01 14.08 11.63
CA ASN A 166 2.55 15.29 10.96
C ASN A 166 1.08 15.14 10.51
N GLN A 167 0.47 16.22 10.00
CA GLN A 167 -0.93 16.21 9.57
C GLN A 167 -1.23 15.16 8.50
N GLU A 168 -0.33 14.96 7.53
CA GLU A 168 -0.53 14.01 6.45
C GLU A 168 -0.61 12.56 6.98
N VAL A 169 0.29 12.19 7.88
CA VAL A 169 0.29 10.87 8.51
C VAL A 169 -0.90 10.70 9.45
N THR A 170 -1.28 11.73 10.19
CA THR A 170 -2.46 11.71 11.08
C THR A 170 -3.75 11.51 10.29
N ASP A 171 -3.92 12.24 9.20
CA ASP A 171 -5.06 12.08 8.30
C ASP A 171 -5.14 10.66 7.73
N PHE A 172 -3.99 10.09 7.38
CA PHE A 172 -3.88 8.73 6.87
C PHE A 172 -4.19 7.68 7.94
N TYR A 173 -3.71 7.90 9.18
CA TYR A 173 -3.97 7.07 10.36
C TYR A 173 -5.47 6.92 10.64
N HIS A 174 -6.24 8.01 10.57
CA HIS A 174 -7.68 7.99 10.84
C HIS A 174 -8.50 7.17 9.84
N THR A 175 -7.90 6.73 8.73
CA THR A 175 -8.53 5.82 7.76
C THR A 175 -8.04 4.38 7.86
N SER A 176 -7.09 4.13 8.74
CA SER A 176 -6.43 2.83 8.92
C SER A 176 -7.19 1.94 9.90
N SER A 177 -6.85 0.67 9.95
CA SER A 177 -7.38 -0.28 10.94
C SER A 177 -6.73 -0.12 12.34
N LEU A 178 -5.82 0.84 12.50
CA LEU A 178 -5.01 1.03 13.71
C LEU A 178 -5.62 2.02 14.72
N THR A 179 -6.76 2.65 14.41
CA THR A 179 -7.31 3.75 15.22
C THR A 179 -7.66 3.31 16.63
N ASP A 180 -8.20 2.08 16.74
CA ASP A 180 -8.78 1.56 17.98
C ASP A 180 -7.79 0.67 18.76
N TYR A 181 -6.52 0.65 18.36
CA TYR A 181 -5.49 -0.14 19.03
C TYR A 181 -5.18 0.43 20.43
N GLU A 182 -5.28 -0.42 21.45
CA GLU A 182 -4.96 -0.05 22.83
C GLU A 182 -3.46 -0.22 23.09
N LEU A 183 -2.83 0.82 23.66
CA LEU A 183 -1.40 0.77 24.00
C LEU A 183 -1.17 -0.01 25.29
N VAL A 184 -0.27 -0.99 25.25
CA VAL A 184 0.07 -1.89 26.36
C VAL A 184 1.38 -1.48 27.03
N TYR A 185 2.33 -0.91 26.28
CA TYR A 185 3.69 -0.61 26.76
C TYR A 185 4.00 0.89 26.75
N GLN A 186 3.00 1.74 26.94
CA GLN A 186 3.14 3.19 26.84
C GLN A 186 4.29 3.76 27.70
N ASP A 187 4.41 3.28 28.95
CA ASP A 187 5.44 3.72 29.88
C ASP A 187 6.87 3.49 29.32
N ASP A 188 7.10 2.36 28.64
CA ASP A 188 8.40 2.04 28.06
C ASP A 188 8.80 3.08 27.00
N TRP A 189 7.83 3.49 26.17
CA TRP A 189 8.05 4.46 25.09
C TRP A 189 8.23 5.89 25.62
N GLU A 190 7.51 6.24 26.69
CA GLU A 190 7.69 7.53 27.38
C GLU A 190 9.07 7.62 28.04
N ASN A 191 9.62 6.49 28.48
CA ASN A 191 10.98 6.38 29.02
C ASN A 191 12.08 6.34 27.94
N GLY A 192 11.70 6.43 26.65
CA GLY A 192 12.63 6.49 25.53
C GLY A 192 13.09 5.14 25.00
N GLU A 193 12.44 4.03 25.39
CA GLU A 193 12.67 2.75 24.72
C GLU A 193 12.14 2.76 23.28
N THR A 194 12.70 1.86 22.47
CA THR A 194 12.29 1.64 21.08
C THR A 194 11.96 0.18 20.83
N ALA A 195 11.03 -0.07 19.92
CA ALA A 195 10.78 -1.43 19.46
C ALA A 195 11.86 -1.87 18.46
N ALA A 196 12.45 -3.05 18.66
CA ALA A 196 13.52 -3.58 17.80
C ALA A 196 13.14 -3.65 16.30
N LEU A 197 11.88 -3.95 15.98
CA LEU A 197 11.37 -3.93 14.60
C LEU A 197 11.27 -2.52 14.03
N SER A 198 11.00 -1.53 14.87
CA SER A 198 10.97 -0.13 14.47
C SER A 198 12.38 0.43 14.27
N ASP A 199 13.35 -0.04 15.04
CA ASP A 199 14.78 0.24 14.82
C ASP A 199 15.27 -0.41 13.53
N TYR A 200 14.87 -1.65 13.24
CA TYR A 200 15.12 -2.26 11.93
C TYR A 200 14.63 -1.40 10.76
N LEU A 201 13.43 -0.81 10.88
CA LEU A 201 12.92 0.10 9.86
C LEU A 201 13.75 1.38 9.74
N ASN A 202 14.23 1.94 10.86
CA ASN A 202 15.03 3.16 10.91
C ASN A 202 16.46 2.96 10.40
N GLU A 203 17.11 1.88 10.82
CA GLU A 203 18.54 1.67 10.65
C GLU A 203 18.89 0.87 9.40
N LYS A 204 17.94 0.07 8.90
CA LYS A 204 18.18 -0.80 7.74
C LYS A 204 17.23 -0.55 6.59
N MET A 205 15.93 -0.64 6.79
CA MET A 205 14.96 -0.54 5.69
C MET A 205 14.96 0.86 5.07
N THR A 206 14.89 1.90 5.89
CA THR A 206 14.83 3.29 5.43
C THR A 206 16.09 3.71 4.67
N PRO A 207 17.32 3.50 5.20
CA PRO A 207 18.54 3.79 4.44
C PRO A 207 18.63 3.03 3.11
N THR A 208 18.17 1.78 3.08
CA THR A 208 18.11 0.97 1.85
C THR A 208 17.19 1.61 0.82
N ILE A 209 15.97 2.02 1.22
CA ILE A 209 15.02 2.70 0.32
C ILE A 209 15.60 4.03 -0.19
N ILE A 210 16.23 4.82 0.68
CA ILE A 210 16.86 6.09 0.30
C ILE A 210 17.98 5.84 -0.73
N ALA A 211 18.84 4.85 -0.50
CA ALA A 211 19.91 4.47 -1.41
C ALA A 211 19.34 4.03 -2.78
N LEU A 212 18.33 3.15 -2.79
CA LEU A 212 17.65 2.71 -4.01
C LEU A 212 16.89 3.84 -4.73
N SER A 213 16.45 4.87 -4.01
CA SER A 213 15.86 6.07 -4.59
C SER A 213 16.88 7.03 -5.23
N HIS A 214 18.17 6.72 -5.10
CA HIS A 214 19.30 7.60 -5.46
C HIS A 214 19.21 8.96 -4.74
N GLY A 215 18.82 8.94 -3.46
CA GLY A 215 18.69 10.13 -2.61
C GLY A 215 17.50 11.04 -2.93
N LYS A 216 16.56 10.59 -3.78
CA LYS A 216 15.35 11.37 -4.11
C LYS A 216 14.32 11.39 -2.99
N LEU A 217 14.31 10.35 -2.14
CA LEU A 217 13.46 10.30 -0.95
C LEU A 217 14.24 10.74 0.28
N LYS A 218 13.58 11.47 1.18
CA LYS A 218 14.10 11.82 2.49
C LYS A 218 13.37 11.07 3.59
N LEU A 219 14.05 10.88 4.73
CA LEU A 219 13.52 10.18 5.91
C LEU A 219 12.12 10.66 6.31
N PHE A 220 11.92 11.97 6.41
CA PHE A 220 10.66 12.58 6.86
C PHE A 220 9.53 12.51 5.83
N GLU A 221 9.80 12.10 4.59
CA GLU A 221 8.81 12.01 3.49
C GLU A 221 8.15 10.62 3.41
N MET A 222 8.48 9.71 4.33
CA MET A 222 8.05 8.30 4.27
C MET A 222 7.09 7.90 5.40
N GLY A 223 6.53 8.86 6.14
CA GLY A 223 5.60 8.56 7.24
C GLY A 223 4.35 7.80 6.80
N THR A 224 3.74 8.19 5.67
CA THR A 224 2.56 7.49 5.12
C THR A 224 2.91 6.11 4.58
N LEU A 225 4.09 5.95 3.97
CA LEU A 225 4.61 4.65 3.55
C LEU A 225 4.79 3.71 4.75
N ARG A 226 5.41 4.22 5.83
CA ARG A 226 5.62 3.46 7.07
C ARG A 226 4.28 3.03 7.68
N LEU A 227 3.35 3.97 7.83
CA LEU A 227 2.01 3.66 8.34
C LEU A 227 1.29 2.63 7.48
N ALA A 228 1.37 2.74 6.15
CA ALA A 228 0.79 1.74 5.25
C ALA A 228 1.37 0.34 5.49
N ALA A 229 2.69 0.24 5.68
CA ALA A 229 3.33 -1.04 6.00
C ALA A 229 2.88 -1.57 7.37
N VAL A 230 2.85 -0.73 8.42
CA VAL A 230 2.39 -1.10 9.77
C VAL A 230 0.95 -1.58 9.75
N ASN A 231 0.06 -0.85 9.08
CA ASN A 231 -1.33 -1.24 8.91
C ASN A 231 -1.45 -2.58 8.17
N THR A 232 -0.59 -2.83 7.18
CA THR A 232 -0.57 -4.11 6.47
C THR A 232 -0.16 -5.27 7.38
N VAL A 233 0.84 -5.05 8.23
CA VAL A 233 1.23 -6.03 9.26
C VAL A 233 0.08 -6.29 10.23
N TYR A 234 -0.56 -5.24 10.75
CA TYR A 234 -1.72 -5.39 11.63
C TYR A 234 -2.82 -6.24 10.98
N LYS A 235 -3.24 -5.87 9.77
CA LYS A 235 -4.30 -6.59 9.05
C LYS A 235 -3.94 -8.05 8.81
N TYR A 236 -2.67 -8.37 8.55
CA TYR A 236 -2.25 -9.76 8.37
C TYR A 236 -2.52 -10.65 9.60
N TYR A 237 -2.37 -10.11 10.81
CA TYR A 237 -2.55 -10.88 12.05
C TYR A 237 -3.98 -10.82 12.60
N TYR A 238 -4.73 -9.76 12.32
CA TYR A 238 -6.00 -9.49 12.98
C TYR A 238 -7.23 -9.45 12.04
N GLU A 239 -7.06 -9.52 10.72
CA GLU A 239 -8.16 -9.50 9.72
C GLU A 239 -8.06 -10.61 8.66
#